data_AF-A0A0B1T535-F1
#
_entry.id   AF-A0A0B1T535-F1
#
_cell.length_a   1.000
_cell.length_b   1.000
_cell.length_c   1.000
_cell.angle_alpha   90.00
_cell.angle_beta   90.00
_cell.angle_gamma   90.00
#
_symmetry.space_group_name_H-M   'P 1'
#
loop_
_entity.id
_entity.type
_entity.pdbx_description
1 polymer ?
#
loop_
_entity_poly.entity_id
_entity_poly.type
_entity_poly.pdbx_seq_one_letter_code
_entity_poly.pdbx_strand_id
1 'polypeptide(L)'
;MAKPKEKSKERERPVKASQEWWDELKKYGVGQQNILTQELFYSSNQIGHYTQMAWETSYKLGCAVQHCTDMTYVVCQYSPAGNALNKLIYTLGEPCQNDDGCPGSYTCSKEEGLCNVV
;
A
#
# COMPACT_ATOMS: atom_id res chain seq x y z
N MET A 1 0.87 -8.83 31.02
CA MET A 1 -0.03 -9.64 30.15
C MET A 1 -1.25 -8.79 29.81
N ALA A 2 -1.44 -8.39 28.55
CA ALA A 2 -2.58 -7.54 28.15
C ALA A 2 -3.91 -8.31 28.12
N LYS A 3 -5.03 -7.64 28.43
CA LYS A 3 -6.35 -8.27 28.54
C LYS A 3 -6.94 -8.67 27.17
N PRO A 4 -7.82 -9.68 27.08
CA PRO A 4 -8.36 -10.17 25.79
C PRO A 4 -9.07 -9.11 24.91
N LYS A 5 -9.81 -8.17 25.52
CA LYS A 5 -10.46 -7.04 24.81
C LYS A 5 -9.49 -5.94 24.37
N GLU A 6 -8.29 -5.92 24.96
CA GLU A 6 -7.21 -5.01 24.61
C GLU A 6 -6.51 -5.52 23.34
N LYS A 7 -6.28 -6.83 23.26
CA LYS A 7 -5.75 -7.51 22.06
C LYS A 7 -6.63 -7.39 20.81
N SER A 8 -7.96 -7.32 20.94
CA SER A 8 -8.84 -7.14 19.77
C SER A 8 -8.72 -5.72 19.20
N LYS A 9 -8.72 -4.71 20.07
CA LYS A 9 -8.52 -3.31 19.70
C LYS A 9 -7.13 -3.06 19.10
N GLU A 10 -6.12 -3.78 19.57
CA GLU A 10 -4.74 -3.71 19.07
C GLU A 10 -4.64 -4.14 17.59
N ARG A 11 -5.45 -5.14 17.18
CA ARG A 11 -5.52 -5.59 15.78
C ARG A 11 -6.38 -4.70 14.88
N GLU A 12 -7.35 -3.98 15.43
CA GLU A 12 -8.25 -3.10 14.67
C GLU A 12 -7.57 -1.81 14.20
N ARG A 13 -6.61 -1.27 14.98
CA ARG A 13 -5.93 0.00 14.66
C ARG A 13 -5.10 -0.02 13.38
N PRO A 14 -4.22 -0.99 13.13
CA PRO A 14 -3.47 -1.04 11.88
C PRO A 14 -4.40 -1.24 10.67
N VAL A 15 -5.45 -2.05 10.80
CA VAL A 15 -6.47 -2.24 9.74
C VAL A 15 -7.17 -0.92 9.43
N LYS A 16 -7.56 -0.16 10.46
CA LYS A 16 -8.18 1.15 10.28
C LYS A 16 -7.23 2.13 9.56
N ALA A 17 -5.96 2.19 9.97
CA ALA A 17 -4.97 3.05 9.32
C ALA A 17 -4.77 2.66 7.85
N SER A 18 -4.64 1.37 7.56
CA SER A 18 -4.56 0.86 6.19
C SER A 18 -5.78 1.25 5.35
N GLN A 19 -6.99 1.18 5.91
CA GLN A 19 -8.20 1.59 5.20
C GLN A 19 -8.22 3.09 4.92
N GLU A 20 -7.86 3.93 5.90
CA GLU A 20 -7.82 5.38 5.74
C GLU A 20 -6.81 5.81 4.68
N TRP A 21 -5.64 5.18 4.64
CA TRP A 21 -4.63 5.39 3.59
C TRP A 21 -5.11 4.93 2.21
N TRP A 22 -5.78 3.78 2.14
CA TRP A 22 -6.29 3.23 0.88
C TRP A 22 -7.45 4.05 0.30
N ASP A 23 -8.32 4.58 1.17
CA ASP A 23 -9.51 5.34 0.80
C ASP A 23 -9.19 6.68 0.10
N GLU A 24 -7.94 7.13 0.12
CA GLU A 24 -7.48 8.28 -0.67
C GLU A 24 -7.80 8.12 -2.16
N LEU A 25 -7.67 6.91 -2.73
CA LEU A 25 -8.02 6.64 -4.12
C LEU A 25 -9.50 6.96 -4.39
N LYS A 26 -10.38 6.45 -3.53
CA LYS A 26 -11.83 6.65 -3.68
C LYS A 26 -12.21 8.12 -3.54
N LYS A 27 -11.51 8.85 -2.67
CA LYS A 27 -11.83 10.24 -2.33
C LYS A 27 -11.30 11.24 -3.34
N TYR A 28 -10.10 11.03 -3.85
CA TYR A 28 -9.37 12.01 -4.66
C TYR A 28 -9.08 11.54 -6.08
N GLY A 29 -8.91 10.23 -6.27
CA GLY A 29 -8.58 9.63 -7.56
C GLY A 29 -7.14 9.90 -8.02
N VAL A 30 -6.66 9.04 -8.91
CA VAL A 30 -5.38 9.22 -9.64
C VAL A 30 -5.62 9.47 -11.13
N GLY A 31 -6.74 8.98 -11.67
CA GLY A 31 -7.05 8.99 -13.10
C GLY A 31 -6.58 7.72 -13.81
N GLN A 32 -7.10 7.50 -15.02
CA GLN A 32 -6.93 6.24 -15.77
C GLN A 32 -5.49 5.98 -16.23
N GLN A 33 -4.66 7.03 -16.32
CA GLN A 33 -3.26 6.88 -16.69
C GLN A 33 -2.43 6.22 -15.58
N ASN A 34 -2.92 6.18 -14.33
CA ASN A 34 -2.25 5.58 -13.19
C ASN A 34 -0.83 6.13 -12.90
N ILE A 35 -0.60 7.40 -13.25
CA ILE A 35 0.68 8.09 -13.04
C ILE A 35 0.58 8.96 -11.80
N LEU A 36 1.55 8.85 -10.89
CA LEU A 36 1.69 9.79 -9.78
C LEU A 36 2.33 11.09 -10.30
N THR A 37 1.50 12.01 -10.78
CA THR A 37 1.97 13.31 -11.28
C THR A 37 2.40 14.22 -10.14
N GLN A 38 3.25 15.19 -10.45
CA GLN A 38 3.64 16.22 -9.50
C GLN A 38 2.45 17.04 -8.98
N GLU A 39 1.46 17.32 -9.85
CA GLU A 39 0.23 18.02 -9.48
C GLU A 39 -0.57 17.24 -8.44
N LEU A 40 -0.75 15.92 -8.64
CA LEU A 40 -1.45 15.06 -7.68
C LEU A 40 -0.70 15.01 -6.34
N PHE A 41 0.61 14.76 -6.37
CA PHE A 41 1.41 14.55 -5.17
C PHE A 41 1.53 15.79 -4.28
N TYR A 42 1.64 16.99 -4.87
CA TYR A 42 1.76 18.25 -4.12
C TYR A 42 0.45 19.03 -4.02
N SER A 43 -0.68 18.45 -4.45
CA SER A 43 -1.98 19.06 -4.22
C SER A 43 -2.32 19.12 -2.72
N SER A 44 -3.39 19.83 -2.37
CA SER A 44 -3.95 19.79 -1.02
C SER A 44 -4.57 18.43 -0.65
N ASN A 45 -4.73 17.52 -1.61
CA ASN A 45 -5.23 16.18 -1.40
C ASN A 45 -4.07 15.24 -1.05
N GLN A 46 -4.22 14.48 0.02
CA GLN A 46 -3.27 13.41 0.35
C GLN A 46 -3.62 12.18 -0.50
N ILE A 47 -2.70 11.84 -1.41
CA ILE A 47 -2.80 10.62 -2.25
C ILE A 47 -1.58 9.70 -2.07
N GLY A 48 -0.54 10.21 -1.40
CA GLY A 48 0.75 9.54 -1.27
C GLY A 48 0.71 8.26 -0.42
N HIS A 49 -0.28 8.09 0.46
CA HIS A 49 -0.39 6.87 1.24
C HIS A 49 -0.96 5.75 0.38
N TYR A 50 -2.05 6.02 -0.36
CA TYR A 50 -2.59 5.06 -1.33
C TYR A 50 -1.54 4.65 -2.36
N THR A 51 -0.86 5.61 -2.99
CA THR A 51 0.11 5.29 -4.04
C THR A 51 1.26 4.44 -3.52
N GLN A 52 1.70 4.64 -2.27
CA GLN A 52 2.72 3.77 -1.67
C GLN A 52 2.18 2.37 -1.38
N MET A 53 0.93 2.23 -0.91
CA MET A 53 0.32 0.93 -0.68
C MET A 53 0.15 0.12 -1.98
N ALA A 54 -0.17 0.78 -3.09
CA ALA A 54 -0.40 0.16 -4.40
C ALA A 54 0.86 0.10 -5.28
N TRP A 55 2.02 0.49 -4.77
CA TRP A 55 3.23 0.63 -5.58
C TRP A 55 3.79 -0.74 -6.00
N GLU A 56 3.83 -1.03 -7.30
CA GLU A 56 4.09 -2.39 -7.82
C GLU A 56 5.43 -2.98 -7.39
N THR A 57 6.44 -2.14 -7.18
CA THR A 57 7.79 -2.59 -6.83
C THR A 57 8.02 -2.65 -5.32
N SER A 58 7.07 -2.21 -4.49
CA SER A 58 7.17 -2.25 -3.03
C SER A 58 6.64 -3.56 -2.48
N TYR A 59 7.53 -4.51 -2.16
CA TYR A 59 7.17 -5.87 -1.76
C TYR A 59 7.57 -6.22 -0.31
N LYS A 60 8.29 -5.36 0.40
CA LYS A 60 8.59 -5.51 1.83
C LYS A 60 7.82 -4.48 2.63
N LEU A 61 7.15 -4.93 3.68
CA LEU A 61 6.34 -4.11 4.58
C LEU A 61 6.77 -4.35 6.02
N GLY A 62 6.97 -3.27 6.77
CA GLY A 62 7.14 -3.31 8.21
C GLY A 62 6.29 -2.23 8.88
N CYS A 63 5.49 -2.60 9.88
CA CYS A 63 4.61 -1.66 10.57
C CYS A 63 4.83 -1.69 12.08
N ALA A 64 4.62 -0.56 12.73
CA ALA A 64 4.64 -0.39 14.17
C ALA A 64 3.38 0.34 14.63
N VAL A 65 2.87 -0.07 15.79
CA VAL A 65 1.74 0.58 16.47
C VAL A 65 2.23 1.02 17.84
N GLN A 66 2.15 2.31 18.12
CA GLN A 66 2.48 2.88 19.42
C GLN A 66 1.24 3.51 20.05
N HIS A 67 0.91 3.10 21.27
CA HIS A 67 -0.09 3.77 22.08
C HIS A 67 0.57 4.88 22.90
N CYS A 68 0.19 6.12 22.61
CA CYS A 68 0.59 7.32 23.36
C CYS A 68 -0.57 7.73 24.28
N THR A 69 -0.32 8.70 25.17
CA THR A 69 -1.33 9.20 26.12
C THR A 69 -2.62 9.64 25.43
N ASP A 70 -2.51 10.40 24.34
CA ASP A 70 -3.65 11.06 23.70
C ASP A 70 -3.99 10.51 22.30
N MET A 71 -3.16 9.61 21.76
CA MET A 71 -3.33 9.07 20.42
C MET A 71 -2.74 7.67 20.27
N THR A 72 -3.19 6.96 19.24
CA THR A 72 -2.48 5.77 18.74
C THR A 72 -1.80 6.15 17.44
N TYR A 73 -0.50 5.90 17.35
CA TYR A 73 0.31 6.21 16.18
C TYR A 73 0.65 4.92 15.44
N VAL A 74 0.30 4.87 14.16
CA VAL A 74 0.57 3.73 13.28
C VAL A 74 1.52 4.21 12.20
N VAL A 75 2.65 3.50 12.04
CA VAL A 75 3.65 3.79 11.02
C VAL A 75 3.90 2.51 10.24
N CYS A 76 3.90 2.60 8.92
CA CYS A 76 4.35 1.54 8.04
C CYS A 76 5.46 2.06 7.12
N GLN A 77 6.49 1.26 6.94
CA GLN A 77 7.58 1.49 5.99
C GLN A 77 7.55 0.44 4.90
N TYR A 78 7.87 0.87 3.69
CA TYR A 78 7.81 0.07 2.47
C TYR A 78 9.19 0.03 1.82
N SER A 79 9.58 -1.14 1.30
CA SER A 79 10.83 -1.29 0.58
C SER A 79 10.67 -2.21 -0.64
N PRO A 80 11.29 -1.89 -1.79
CA PRO A 80 11.78 -0.57 -2.19
C PRO A 80 10.75 0.55 -1.96
N ALA A 81 11.23 1.77 -1.73
CA ALA A 81 10.35 2.92 -1.55
C ALA A 81 9.63 3.25 -2.87
N GLY A 82 8.34 3.57 -2.77
CA GLY A 82 7.52 3.96 -3.91
C GLY A 82 7.49 5.47 -4.10
N ASN A 83 6.36 5.96 -4.63
CA ASN A 83 6.07 7.39 -4.80
C ASN A 83 7.11 8.16 -5.63
N ALA A 84 7.72 7.50 -6.61
CA ALA A 84 8.56 8.19 -7.57
C ALA A 84 7.69 9.06 -8.49
N LEU A 85 7.92 10.37 -8.49
CA LEU A 85 7.13 11.32 -9.28
C LEU A 85 7.22 11.00 -10.78
N ASN A 86 6.09 11.20 -11.46
CA ASN A 86 5.91 10.96 -12.90
C ASN A 86 6.19 9.50 -13.31
N LYS A 87 5.99 8.56 -12.40
CA LYS A 87 6.00 7.13 -12.67
C LYS A 87 4.61 6.53 -12.50
N LEU A 88 4.40 5.40 -13.16
CA LEU A 88 3.23 4.55 -12.91
C LEU A 88 3.26 4.07 -11.47
N ILE A 89 2.10 4.04 -10.82
CA ILE A 89 1.93 3.39 -9.51
C ILE A 89 2.10 1.88 -9.67
N TYR A 90 1.45 1.34 -10.70
CA TYR A 90 1.63 -0.03 -11.18
C TYR A 90 1.44 -0.09 -12.70
N THR A 91 2.07 -1.09 -13.31
CA THR A 91 1.98 -1.37 -14.74
C THR A 91 0.55 -1.78 -15.10
N LEU A 92 -0.02 -1.12 -16.12
CA LEU A 92 -1.37 -1.43 -16.59
C LEU A 92 -1.36 -2.73 -17.40
N GLY A 93 -2.27 -3.65 -17.08
CA GLY A 93 -2.39 -4.93 -17.76
C GLY A 93 -3.30 -5.90 -17.03
N GLU A 94 -3.43 -7.10 -17.59
CA GLU A 94 -4.12 -8.21 -16.93
C GLU A 94 -3.24 -8.81 -15.83
N PRO A 95 -3.82 -9.29 -14.71
CA PRO A 95 -3.08 -9.98 -13.67
C PRO A 95 -2.39 -11.25 -14.20
N CYS A 96 -1.28 -11.64 -13.56
CA CYS A 96 -0.51 -12.81 -13.98
C CYS A 96 -1.36 -14.10 -13.99
N GLN A 97 -1.15 -14.96 -14.99
CA GLN A 97 -1.84 -16.25 -15.13
C GLN A 97 -0.88 -17.45 -14.93
N ASN A 98 0.41 -17.19 -14.97
CA ASN A 98 1.54 -18.10 -14.78
C ASN A 98 2.79 -17.26 -14.49
N ASP A 99 3.91 -17.93 -14.24
CA ASP A 99 5.16 -17.27 -13.83
C ASP A 99 5.74 -16.35 -14.93
N ASP A 100 5.43 -16.59 -16.21
CA ASP A 100 5.88 -15.73 -17.33
C ASP A 100 5.26 -14.33 -17.28
N GLY A 101 4.14 -14.18 -16.56
CA GLY A 101 3.49 -12.88 -16.32
C GLY A 101 4.16 -12.03 -15.23
N CYS A 102 5.22 -12.53 -14.60
CA CYS A 102 5.91 -11.87 -13.49
C CYS A 102 7.34 -11.47 -13.87
N PRO A 103 7.88 -10.40 -13.26
CA PRO A 103 9.23 -9.94 -13.57
C PRO A 103 10.30 -10.88 -13.00
N GLY A 104 11.31 -11.20 -13.81
CA GLY A 104 12.49 -11.93 -13.37
C GLY A 104 12.19 -13.39 -13.01
N SER A 105 12.59 -13.80 -11.81
CA SER A 105 12.41 -15.16 -11.28
C SER A 105 11.22 -15.29 -10.33
N TYR A 106 10.29 -14.34 -10.37
CA TYR A 106 9.13 -14.33 -9.49
C TYR A 106 8.10 -15.36 -9.94
N THR A 107 7.28 -15.83 -9.01
CA THR A 107 6.20 -16.79 -9.29
C THR A 107 4.84 -16.11 -9.21
N CYS A 108 3.86 -16.63 -9.91
CA CYS A 108 2.51 -16.07 -9.92
C CYS A 108 1.56 -16.79 -8.96
N SER A 109 0.95 -16.03 -8.05
CA SER A 109 -0.26 -16.44 -7.32
C SER A 109 -1.47 -16.24 -8.24
N LYS A 110 -1.92 -17.30 -8.93
CA LYS A 110 -2.95 -17.20 -9.97
C LYS A 110 -4.31 -16.79 -9.42
N GLU A 111 -4.62 -17.25 -8.22
CA GLU A 111 -5.88 -16.97 -7.54
C GLU A 111 -5.98 -15.50 -7.12
N GLU A 112 -4.84 -14.85 -6.85
CA GLU A 112 -4.78 -13.47 -6.37
C GLU A 112 -4.34 -12.49 -7.46
N GLY A 113 -3.73 -12.97 -8.54
CA GLY A 113 -3.15 -12.15 -9.60
C GLY A 113 -1.89 -11.40 -9.17
N LEU A 114 -1.16 -11.90 -8.17
CA LEU A 114 0.02 -11.26 -7.57
C LEU A 114 1.31 -12.02 -7.85
N CYS A 115 2.38 -11.29 -8.10
CA CYS A 115 3.72 -11.85 -8.26
C CYS A 115 4.42 -11.97 -6.90
N ASN A 116 4.80 -13.19 -6.54
CA ASN A 116 5.57 -13.50 -5.34
C ASN A 116 7.07 -13.37 -5.63
N VAL A 117 7.74 -12.57 -4.82
CA VAL A 117 9.21 -12.46 -4.84
C VAL A 117 9.80 -13.74 -4.28
N VAL A 118 10.67 -14.39 -5.06
CA VAL A 118 11.38 -15.63 -4.71
C VAL A 118 12.84 -15.32 -4.41
#